data_AF-A0A2G9QJQ1-F1
#
_entry.id   AF-A0A2G9QJQ1-F1
#
_cell.length_a   1.000
_cell.length_b   1.000
_cell.length_c   1.000
_cell.angle_alpha   90.00
_cell.angle_beta   90.00
_cell.angle_gamma   90.00
#
_symmetry.space_group_name_H-M   'P 1'
#
loop_
_entity.id
_entity.type
_entity.pdbx_description
1 polymer ?
#
loop_
_entity_poly.entity_id
_entity_poly.type
_entity_poly.pdbx_seq_one_letter_code
_entity_poly.pdbx_strand_id
1 'polypeptide(L)'
;MDDWVLYRGKCYHFSDQSATWNNSQNFCESHNSSLAIIDNEKEMNFFNLLKSNYWIGLSRTQDDSGWVWTNGTLHSETIFNIVRQKLNRGEAEHVYQNDKGFKSDSGRYKKKWICSKRFSNHSP
;
A
#
# COMPACT_ATOMS: atom_id res chain seq x y z
N MET A 1 -4.50 1.06 -23.08
CA MET A 1 -5.57 0.91 -22.09
C MET A 1 -4.87 0.68 -20.79
N ASP A 2 -4.98 1.60 -19.83
CA ASP A 2 -4.33 1.39 -18.54
C ASP A 2 -5.08 0.25 -17.81
N ASP A 3 -4.40 -0.85 -17.52
CA ASP A 3 -4.96 -2.04 -16.86
C ASP A 3 -5.27 -1.76 -15.38
N TRP A 4 -6.29 -0.94 -15.13
CA TRP A 4 -6.82 -0.66 -13.80
C TRP A 4 -8.06 -1.51 -13.52
N VAL A 5 -8.09 -2.12 -12.33
CA VAL A 5 -9.23 -2.88 -11.85
C VAL A 5 -10.11 -1.98 -10.99
N LEU A 6 -11.36 -1.78 -11.39
CA LEU A 6 -12.36 -1.08 -10.57
C LEU A 6 -12.93 -2.03 -9.52
N TYR A 7 -12.74 -1.71 -8.24
CA TYR A 7 -13.32 -2.44 -7.13
C TYR A 7 -13.79 -1.46 -6.05
N ARG A 8 -15.08 -1.54 -5.68
CA ARG A 8 -15.73 -0.73 -4.64
C ARG A 8 -15.49 0.78 -4.74
N GLY A 9 -15.47 1.33 -5.95
CA GLY A 9 -15.30 2.77 -6.18
C GLY A 9 -13.85 3.26 -6.16
N LYS A 10 -12.88 2.34 -6.18
CA LYS A 10 -11.46 2.63 -6.38
C LYS A 10 -10.93 1.88 -7.60
N CYS A 11 -10.06 2.53 -8.34
CA CYS A 11 -9.28 1.89 -9.39
C CYS A 11 -7.96 1.43 -8.79
N TYR A 12 -7.57 0.18 -9.07
CA TYR A 12 -6.30 -0.40 -8.63
C TYR A 12 -5.43 -0.80 -9.81
N HIS A 13 -4.14 -0.45 -9.75
CA HIS A 13 -3.14 -0.93 -10.71
C HIS A 13 -2.13 -1.81 -9.98
N PHE A 14 -1.88 -3.00 -10.51
CA PHE A 14 -0.94 -3.97 -9.94
C PHE A 14 0.30 -4.01 -10.79
N SER A 15 1.46 -3.73 -10.20
CA SER A 15 2.70 -3.78 -10.97
C SER A 15 3.14 -5.21 -11.26
N ASP A 16 3.71 -5.40 -12.46
CA ASP A 16 4.48 -6.61 -12.77
C ASP A 16 5.95 -6.46 -12.38
N GLN A 17 6.45 -5.23 -12.37
CA GLN A 17 7.80 -4.88 -11.97
C GLN A 17 7.91 -4.76 -10.44
N SER A 18 9.15 -4.80 -9.94
CA SER A 18 9.46 -4.58 -8.53
C SER A 18 10.31 -3.32 -8.32
N ALA A 19 9.93 -2.50 -7.33
CA ALA A 19 10.60 -1.25 -7.00
C ALA A 19 10.68 -1.06 -5.48
N THR A 20 11.51 -0.10 -5.04
CA THR A 20 11.51 0.37 -3.64
C THR A 20 10.18 1.04 -3.33
N TRP A 21 9.84 1.17 -2.04
CA TRP A 21 8.58 1.82 -1.66
C TRP A 21 8.48 3.24 -2.23
N ASN A 22 9.54 4.03 -2.12
CA ASN A 22 9.58 5.40 -2.64
C ASN A 22 9.42 5.47 -4.16
N ASN A 23 10.11 4.61 -4.91
CA ASN A 23 9.97 4.59 -6.37
C ASN A 23 8.58 4.12 -6.81
N SER A 24 7.97 3.22 -6.03
CA SER A 24 6.60 2.76 -6.25
C SER A 24 5.58 3.88 -6.03
N GLN A 25 5.77 4.67 -4.96
CA GLN A 25 4.95 5.86 -4.69
C GLN A 25 5.09 6.90 -5.81
N ASN A 26 6.32 7.22 -6.22
CA ASN A 26 6.57 8.14 -7.34
C ASN A 26 5.89 7.67 -8.64
N PHE A 27 5.91 6.36 -8.92
CA PHE A 27 5.19 5.79 -10.06
C PHE A 27 3.68 6.05 -9.93
N CYS A 28 3.08 5.75 -8.77
CA CYS A 28 1.65 5.99 -8.58
C CYS A 28 1.29 7.47 -8.71
N GLU A 29 2.10 8.38 -8.16
CA GLU A 29 1.90 9.83 -8.27
C GLU A 29 1.95 10.31 -9.72
N SER A 30 2.91 9.81 -10.51
CA SER A 30 2.98 10.11 -11.95
C SER A 30 1.75 9.65 -12.75
N HIS A 31 0.91 8.78 -12.18
CA HIS A 31 -0.36 8.31 -12.74
C HIS A 31 -1.59 8.90 -12.03
N ASN A 32 -1.44 10.05 -11.36
CA ASN A 32 -2.49 10.73 -10.59
C ASN A 32 -3.15 9.79 -9.58
N SER A 33 -2.33 9.01 -8.89
CA SER A 33 -2.74 8.03 -7.89
C SER A 33 -1.75 8.00 -6.73
N SER A 34 -1.92 7.07 -5.80
CA SER A 34 -0.99 6.83 -4.70
C SER A 34 -0.81 5.34 -4.50
N LEU A 35 0.22 4.92 -3.78
CA LEU A 35 0.26 3.54 -3.27
C LEU A 35 -1.04 3.21 -2.54
N ALA A 36 -1.49 1.97 -2.67
CA ALA A 36 -2.85 1.58 -2.32
C ALA A 36 -3.21 1.93 -0.88
N ILE A 37 -4.33 2.65 -0.73
CA ILE A 37 -4.94 2.97 0.57
C ILE A 37 -6.10 2.00 0.77
N ILE A 38 -6.09 1.30 1.90
CA ILE A 38 -7.09 0.27 2.24
C ILE A 38 -8.02 0.85 3.31
N ASP A 39 -9.28 1.10 2.94
CA ASP A 39 -10.21 1.82 3.83
C ASP A 39 -11.01 0.87 4.74
N ASN A 40 -11.14 -0.40 4.38
CA ASN A 40 -12.04 -1.33 5.05
C ASN A 40 -11.62 -2.80 4.89
N GLU A 41 -12.20 -3.66 5.75
CA GLU A 41 -11.94 -5.10 5.79
C GLU A 41 -12.25 -5.82 4.46
N LYS A 42 -13.25 -5.36 3.69
CA LYS A 42 -13.58 -5.96 2.39
C LYS A 42 -12.53 -5.67 1.32
N GLU A 43 -11.87 -4.51 1.38
CA GLU A 43 -10.70 -4.23 0.55
C GLU A 43 -9.52 -5.10 0.99
N MET A 44 -9.27 -5.22 2.29
CA MET A 44 -8.24 -6.12 2.83
C MET A 44 -8.43 -7.57 2.36
N ASN A 45 -9.64 -8.12 2.47
CA ASN A 45 -9.92 -9.50 2.07
C ASN A 45 -9.65 -9.73 0.59
N PHE A 46 -9.89 -8.73 -0.26
CA PHE A 46 -9.50 -8.77 -1.66
C PHE A 46 -7.97 -8.82 -1.82
N PHE A 47 -7.23 -8.00 -1.09
CA PHE A 47 -5.76 -8.01 -1.12
C PHE A 47 -5.13 -9.29 -0.52
N ASN A 48 -5.79 -9.98 0.41
CA ASN A 48 -5.34 -11.27 0.96
C ASN A 48 -5.35 -12.40 -0.08
N LEU A 49 -6.10 -12.26 -1.17
CA LEU A 49 -6.13 -13.24 -2.26
C LEU A 49 -4.89 -13.16 -3.16
N LEU A 50 -4.08 -12.11 -3.02
CA LEU A 50 -2.90 -11.89 -3.84
C LEU A 50 -1.72 -12.75 -3.35
N LYS A 51 -1.18 -13.57 -4.27
CA LYS A 51 -0.08 -14.50 -3.98
C LYS A 51 1.32 -13.88 -4.08
N SER A 52 1.44 -12.56 -3.95
CA SER A 52 2.71 -11.83 -4.12
C SER A 52 2.87 -10.75 -3.07
N ASN A 53 4.12 -10.33 -2.84
CA ASN A 53 4.43 -9.25 -1.93
C ASN A 53 4.24 -7.91 -2.64
N TYR A 54 3.29 -7.11 -2.16
CA TYR A 54 2.95 -5.82 -2.73
C TYR A 54 3.13 -4.69 -1.72
N TRP A 55 3.90 -3.66 -2.08
CA TRP A 55 3.90 -2.40 -1.37
C TRP A 55 2.51 -1.76 -1.40
N ILE A 56 2.10 -1.21 -0.26
CA ILE A 56 0.90 -0.41 -0.08
C ILE A 56 1.25 0.93 0.55
N GLY A 57 0.29 1.85 0.57
CA GLY A 57 0.51 3.25 0.97
C GLY A 57 0.61 3.47 2.47
N LEU A 58 0.90 2.45 3.27
CA LEU A 58 1.00 2.57 4.72
C LEU A 58 2.46 2.57 5.15
N SER A 59 2.84 3.60 5.90
CA SER A 59 4.19 3.77 6.44
C SER A 59 4.15 4.36 7.84
N ARG A 60 5.28 4.42 8.53
CA ARG A 60 5.41 5.14 9.80
C ARG A 60 6.70 5.94 9.84
N THR A 61 6.75 6.92 10.71
CA THR A 61 7.95 7.68 11.02
C THR A 61 8.83 6.97 12.06
N GLN A 62 10.11 7.34 12.12
CA GLN A 62 11.10 6.73 13.02
C GLN A 62 10.80 6.90 14.51
N ASP A 63 10.01 7.92 14.85
CA ASP A 63 9.58 8.20 16.22
C ASP A 63 8.48 7.25 16.73
N ASP A 64 8.04 6.27 15.91
CA ASP A 64 6.99 5.29 16.22
C ASP A 64 5.66 5.96 16.63
N SER A 65 5.38 7.17 16.12
CA SER A 65 4.15 7.94 16.39
C SER A 65 2.87 7.35 15.76
N GLY A 66 3.00 6.23 15.03
CA GLY A 66 1.90 5.48 14.46
C GLY A 66 2.05 5.24 12.96
N TRP A 67 1.10 4.49 12.39
CA TRP A 67 1.03 4.24 10.95
C TRP A 67 0.23 5.35 10.25
N VAL A 68 0.72 5.83 9.12
CA VAL A 68 0.21 6.92 8.31
C VAL A 68 0.04 6.45 6.88
N TRP A 69 -1.11 6.73 6.29
CA TRP A 69 -1.36 6.51 4.87
C TRP A 69 -0.72 7.61 4.01
N THR A 70 -0.47 7.34 2.74
CA THR A 70 0.05 8.32 1.75
C THR A 70 -0.83 9.56 1.58
N ASN A 71 -2.11 9.52 1.99
CA ASN A 71 -2.99 10.70 2.03
C ASN A 71 -2.90 11.51 3.34
N GLY A 72 -1.98 11.17 4.24
CA GLY A 72 -1.78 11.82 5.54
C GLY A 72 -2.72 11.34 6.65
N THR A 73 -3.65 10.42 6.38
CA THR A 73 -4.56 9.93 7.43
C THR A 73 -3.84 8.97 8.37
N LEU A 74 -4.00 9.18 9.68
CA LEU A 74 -3.53 8.25 10.70
C LEU A 74 -4.35 6.95 10.60
N HIS A 75 -3.64 5.83 10.61
CA HIS A 75 -4.25 4.54 10.61
C HIS A 75 -4.80 4.22 12.01
N SER A 76 -6.09 3.89 12.08
CA SER A 76 -6.67 3.33 13.30
C SER A 76 -6.14 1.91 13.49
N GLU A 77 -5.33 1.70 14.54
CA GLU A 77 -4.72 0.41 14.89
C GLU A 77 -5.73 -0.74 15.06
N THR A 78 -7.02 -0.43 15.12
CA THR A 78 -8.11 -1.40 15.32
C THR A 78 -8.43 -2.24 14.08
N ILE A 79 -7.94 -1.88 12.88
CA ILE A 79 -8.34 -2.57 11.63
C ILE A 79 -7.31 -3.61 11.19
N PHE A 80 -6.00 -3.39 11.39
CA PHE A 80 -4.96 -4.28 10.85
C PHE A 80 -3.93 -4.74 11.88
N ASN A 81 -3.78 -6.06 12.01
CA ASN A 81 -2.64 -6.67 12.71
C ASN A 81 -1.39 -6.62 11.82
N ILE A 82 -0.64 -5.52 11.89
CA ILE A 82 0.61 -5.37 11.14
C ILE A 82 1.71 -6.14 11.87
N VAL A 83 2.15 -7.25 11.28
CA VAL A 83 3.25 -8.04 11.84
C VAL A 83 4.56 -7.27 11.61
N ARG A 84 5.07 -6.63 12.66
CA ARG A 84 6.40 -6.01 12.67
C ARG A 84 7.45 -7.12 12.50
N GLN A 85 8.18 -7.10 11.40
CA GLN A 85 9.37 -7.95 11.30
C GLN A 85 10.38 -7.52 12.38
N LYS A 86 11.07 -8.49 13.01
CA LYS A 86 12.17 -8.24 13.94
C LYS A 86 13.38 -7.68 13.18
N LEU A 87 13.24 -6.48 12.65
CA LEU A 87 14.32 -5.66 12.14
C LEU A 87 14.87 -4.83 13.30
N ASN A 88 16.07 -4.27 13.13
CA ASN A 88 16.61 -3.33 14.11
C ASN A 88 15.61 -2.17 14.31
N ARG A 89 15.55 -1.60 15.53
CA ARG A 89 14.69 -0.44 15.83
C ARG A 89 14.93 0.66 14.79
N GLY A 90 13.87 1.13 14.14
CA GLY A 90 13.92 2.19 13.13
C GLY A 90 14.04 1.73 11.67
N GLU A 91 14.07 0.43 11.37
CA GLU A 91 14.28 -0.04 9.98
C GLU A 91 13.03 -0.62 9.29
N ALA A 92 11.87 -0.67 9.94
CA ALA A 92 10.67 -1.31 9.38
C ALA A 92 9.52 -0.31 9.23
N GLU A 93 9.70 0.67 8.34
CA GLU A 93 8.85 1.85 8.21
C GLU A 93 7.73 1.69 7.17
N HIS A 94 7.84 0.75 6.24
CA HIS A 94 6.92 0.64 5.11
C HIS A 94 6.20 -0.71 5.10
N VAL A 95 4.89 -0.69 4.84
CA VAL A 95 4.06 -1.90 4.86
C VAL A 95 3.91 -2.48 3.46
N TYR A 96 4.05 -3.79 3.39
CA TYR A 96 3.65 -4.60 2.26
C TYR A 96 2.64 -5.66 2.69
N GLN A 97 1.88 -6.13 1.72
CA GLN A 97 0.83 -7.12 1.88
C GLN A 97 1.20 -8.39 1.10
N ASN A 98 0.82 -9.56 1.64
CA ASN A 98 0.86 -10.86 0.95
C ASN A 98 -0.25 -11.79 1.44
N ASP A 99 -0.24 -13.04 0.97
CA ASP A 99 -1.16 -14.12 1.35
C ASP A 99 -1.21 -14.43 2.86
N LYS A 100 -0.26 -13.91 3.65
CA LYS A 100 -0.18 -14.05 5.11
C LYS A 100 -0.52 -12.75 5.86
N GLY A 101 -1.01 -11.74 5.15
CA GLY A 101 -1.40 -10.43 5.70
C GLY A 101 -0.30 -9.36 5.61
N PHE A 102 -0.46 -8.32 6.43
CA PHE A 102 0.36 -7.12 6.39
C PHE A 102 1.66 -7.27 7.19
N LYS A 103 2.77 -6.86 6.59
CA LYS A 103 4.10 -6.92 7.17
C LYS A 103 4.85 -5.62 6.91
N SER A 104 5.75 -5.25 7.80
CA SER A 104 6.61 -4.09 7.59
C SER A 104 8.05 -4.45 7.20
N ASP A 105 8.70 -3.55 6.48
CA ASP A 105 10.07 -3.65 5.98
C ASP A 105 10.64 -2.23 5.74
N SER A 106 11.94 -2.12 5.48
CA SER A 106 12.71 -0.88 5.31
C SER A 106 12.38 -0.07 4.07
N GLY A 107 11.50 -0.56 3.19
CA GLY A 107 11.21 0.09 1.90
C GLY A 107 12.35 0.03 0.87
N ARG A 108 13.56 -0.38 1.28
CA ARG A 108 14.76 -0.47 0.42
C ARG A 108 14.75 -1.70 -0.49
N TYR A 109 14.08 -2.77 -0.08
CA TYR A 109 13.96 -3.96 -0.91
C TYR A 109 12.91 -3.78 -2.00
N LYS A 110 13.21 -4.30 -3.19
CA LYS A 110 12.28 -4.23 -4.31
C LYS A 110 11.14 -5.22 -4.09
N LYS A 111 9.90 -4.74 -4.23
CA LYS A 111 8.69 -5.57 -4.27
C LYS A 111 7.77 -5.04 -5.36
N LYS A 112 6.80 -5.84 -5.77
CA LYS A 112 5.70 -5.32 -6.58
C LYS A 112 4.93 -4.27 -5.77
N TRP A 113 4.14 -3.45 -6.41
CA TRP A 113 3.35 -2.40 -5.75
C TRP A 113 1.95 -2.33 -6.32
N ILE A 114 1.07 -1.71 -5.55
CA ILE A 114 -0.32 -1.48 -5.95
C ILE A 114 -0.56 0.02 -5.87
N CYS A 115 -1.03 0.62 -6.96
CA CYS A 115 -1.55 1.97 -6.93
C CYS A 115 -3.06 1.95 -6.73
N SER A 116 -3.60 2.96 -6.05
CA SER A 116 -5.04 3.20 -5.95
C SER A 116 -5.37 4.66 -6.18
N LYS A 117 -6.53 4.90 -6.82
CA LYS A 117 -7.18 6.20 -6.88
C LYS A 117 -8.68 6.03 -6.75
N ARG A 118 -9.36 7.02 -6.18
CA ARG A 118 -10.82 7.02 -6.17
C ARG A 118 -11.34 7.12 -7.59
N PHE A 119 -12.35 6.33 -7.90
CA PHE A 119 -13.06 6.45 -9.16
C PHE A 119 -13.82 7.78 -9.14
N SER A 120 -13.44 8.70 -10.03
CA SER A 120 -14.13 9.96 -10.24
C SER A 120 -14.84 9.92 -11.58
N ASN A 121 -16.17 10.09 -11.56
CA ASN A 121 -17.04 10.14 -12.74
C ASN A 121 -16.91 11.46 -13.53
N HIS A 122 -15.73 12.06 -13.57
CA HIS A 122 -15.50 13.23 -14.42
C HIS A 122 -15.18 12.69 -15.83
N SER A 123 -16.23 12.31 -16.55
CA SER A 123 -16.22 12.46 -18.02
C SER A 123 -16.02 13.95 -18.36
N PRO A 124 -15.35 14.26 -19.48
CA PRO A 124 -14.91 15.61 -19.82
C PRO A 124 -16.05 16.62 -19.88
#